data_AF-A0A767S4Y0-F1
#
_entry.id   AF-A0A767S4Y0-F1
#
_cell.length_a   1.000
_cell.length_b   1.000
_cell.length_c   1.000
_cell.angle_alpha   90.00
_cell.angle_beta   90.00
_cell.angle_gamma   90.00
#
_symmetry.space_group_name_H-M   'P 1'
#
loop_
_entity.id
_entity.type
_entity.pdbx_description
1 polymer ?
#
loop_
_entity_poly.entity_id
_entity_poly.type
_entity_poly.pdbx_seq_one_letter_code
_entity_poly.pdbx_strand_id
1 'polypeptide(L)'
;MLMDIATEELSHLEIIGSLVGMLNKGAKGELAEGTENEAELYRSLTQNGNDSHITSLLYGGGPALTNSGGVPWTAAYIDTIGEVTADLRSNIAAEARAKIIYERLINLTDDPGVKDTLSFLMTREVAHQLSFEKALYSIRNNFPPGKLPPVEQYTDVYYNMSQGDDPRGSWNSDENFNYVAEPMPAVDGGDGLATVKLPREQMALLKAMAERTKSDPTVDPLTGAELGCGEPKEDK
;
A
#
# COMPACT_ATOMS: atom_id res chain seq x y z
N MET A 1 -5.04 -23.86 14.14
CA MET A 1 -4.10 -23.31 13.15
C MET A 1 -4.10 -21.78 13.17
N LEU A 2 -5.12 -21.07 12.65
CA LEU A 2 -5.11 -19.59 12.62
C LEU A 2 -4.88 -18.96 14.00
N MET A 3 -5.60 -19.44 15.03
CA MET A 3 -5.44 -18.96 16.41
C MET A 3 -4.07 -19.31 17.01
N ASP A 4 -3.47 -20.42 16.59
CA ASP A 4 -2.16 -20.85 17.11
C ASP A 4 -1.08 -19.93 16.55
N ILE A 5 -1.09 -19.67 15.24
CA ILE A 5 -0.17 -18.73 14.59
C ILE A 5 -0.39 -17.32 15.14
N ALA A 6 -1.64 -16.85 15.25
CA ALA A 6 -1.92 -15.54 15.82
C ALA A 6 -1.40 -15.38 17.26
N THR A 7 -1.40 -16.46 18.05
CA THR A 7 -0.81 -16.45 19.40
C THR A 7 0.72 -16.39 19.32
N GLU A 8 1.34 -17.10 18.38
CA GLU A 8 2.78 -17.03 18.12
C GLU A 8 3.22 -15.61 17.69
N GLU A 9 2.43 -14.93 16.86
CA GLU A 9 2.69 -13.56 16.41
C GLU A 9 2.73 -12.54 17.55
N LEU A 10 1.99 -12.78 18.64
CA LEU A 10 2.10 -11.95 19.84
C LEU A 10 3.48 -12.09 20.49
N SER A 11 4.08 -13.28 20.46
CA SER A 11 5.45 -13.50 20.92
C SER A 11 6.47 -12.87 19.96
N HIS A 12 6.21 -12.85 18.65
CA HIS A 12 7.07 -12.15 17.70
C HIS A 12 7.07 -10.64 17.94
N LEU A 13 5.89 -10.06 18.20
CA LEU A 13 5.76 -8.66 18.59
C LEU A 13 6.55 -8.35 19.87
N GLU A 14 6.52 -9.24 20.86
CA GLU A 14 7.31 -9.12 22.09
C GLU A 14 8.83 -9.19 21.83
N ILE A 15 9.27 -10.11 20.97
CA ILE A 15 10.68 -10.25 20.57
C ILE A 15 11.16 -8.97 19.90
N ILE A 16 10.43 -8.45 18.90
CA ILE A 16 10.79 -7.22 18.19
C ILE A 16 10.75 -6.01 19.12
N GLY A 17 9.71 -5.88 19.95
CA GLY A 17 9.61 -4.78 20.92
C GLY A 17 10.79 -4.79 21.91
N SER A 18 11.20 -5.97 22.37
CA SER A 18 12.37 -6.14 23.23
C SER A 18 13.67 -5.79 22.52
N LEU A 19 13.83 -6.22 21.26
CA LEU A 19 14.99 -5.90 20.43
C LEU A 19 15.14 -4.39 20.23
N VAL A 20 14.07 -3.70 19.83
CA VAL A 20 14.03 -2.24 19.69
C VAL A 20 14.36 -1.55 21.01
N GLY A 21 13.76 -2.01 22.12
CA GLY A 21 14.04 -1.48 23.44
C GLY A 21 15.50 -1.65 23.86
N MET A 22 16.13 -2.78 23.54
CA MET A 22 17.55 -3.03 23.81
C MET A 22 18.46 -2.12 22.98
N LEU A 23 18.20 -1.99 21.68
CA LEU A 23 18.99 -1.16 20.76
C LEU A 23 18.96 0.33 21.14
N ASN A 24 17.87 0.81 21.76
CA ASN A 24 17.72 2.20 22.18
C ASN A 24 18.18 2.50 23.61
N LYS A 25 18.65 1.51 24.40
CA LYS A 25 19.01 1.72 25.83
C LYS A 25 20.04 2.84 26.05
N GLY A 26 21.07 2.90 25.21
CA GLY A 26 22.14 3.90 25.31
C GLY A 26 21.59 5.32 25.08
N ALA A 27 20.99 5.54 23.91
CA ALA A 27 20.39 6.82 23.54
C ALA A 27 19.34 7.29 24.56
N LYS A 28 18.52 6.38 25.10
CA LYS A 28 17.57 6.68 26.17
C LYS A 28 18.26 7.20 27.44
N GLY A 29 19.39 6.61 27.84
CA GLY A 29 20.15 7.04 29.03
C GLY A 29 20.72 8.44 28.86
N GLU A 30 21.35 8.72 27.71
CA GLU A 30 21.91 10.03 27.38
C GLU A 30 20.84 11.13 27.38
N LEU A 31 19.69 10.85 26.77
CA LEU A 31 18.54 11.76 26.77
C LEU A 31 17.96 12.01 28.17
N ALA A 32 17.89 10.98 29.01
CA ALA A 32 17.31 11.09 30.34
C ALA A 32 18.18 11.91 31.30
N GLU A 33 19.52 11.78 31.20
CA GLU A 33 20.46 12.46 32.10
C GLU A 33 20.84 13.87 31.62
N GLY A 34 20.58 14.21 30.34
CA GLY A 34 20.82 15.56 29.81
C GLY A 34 22.29 15.97 29.82
N THR A 35 23.19 15.00 29.61
CA THR A 35 24.65 15.18 29.75
C THR A 35 25.31 15.92 28.59
N GLU A 36 24.61 16.12 27.48
CA GLU A 36 25.11 16.82 26.28
C GLU A 36 24.66 18.29 26.27
N ASN A 37 25.46 19.17 25.65
CA ASN A 37 24.99 20.54 25.40
C ASN A 37 23.82 20.53 24.40
N GLU A 38 22.91 21.52 24.48
CA GLU A 38 21.66 21.54 23.71
C GLU A 38 21.86 21.32 22.19
N ALA A 39 22.96 21.84 21.63
CA ALA A 39 23.27 21.74 20.20
C ALA A 39 23.89 20.39 19.81
N GLU A 40 24.62 19.72 20.71
CA GLU A 40 25.14 18.37 20.53
C GLU A 40 24.02 17.34 20.65
N LEU A 41 23.15 17.47 21.65
CA LEU A 41 22.00 16.58 21.83
C LEU A 41 21.05 16.60 20.63
N TYR A 42 20.76 17.78 20.10
CA TYR A 42 19.90 17.89 18.92
C TYR A 42 20.54 17.28 17.66
N ARG A 43 21.88 17.38 17.55
CA ARG A 43 22.63 16.82 16.42
C ARG A 43 22.79 15.30 16.54
N SER A 44 23.11 14.78 17.72
CA SER A 44 23.27 13.34 17.98
C SER A 44 21.96 12.59 17.73
N LEU A 45 20.83 13.20 18.10
CA LEU A 45 19.51 12.72 17.72
C LEU A 45 19.40 12.53 16.21
N THR A 46 19.65 13.56 15.40
CA THR A 46 19.36 13.53 13.95
C THR A 46 20.38 12.75 13.09
N GLN A 47 21.53 12.37 13.63
CA GLN A 47 22.63 11.76 12.86
C GLN A 47 22.46 10.27 12.53
N ASN A 48 21.71 9.51 13.33
CA ASN A 48 21.67 8.04 13.22
C ASN A 48 20.56 7.49 12.29
N GLY A 49 19.89 8.35 11.52
CA GLY A 49 18.80 7.98 10.60
C GLY A 49 17.49 8.71 10.87
N ASN A 50 16.51 8.51 9.98
CA ASN A 50 15.23 9.25 10.01
C ASN A 50 14.38 8.89 11.25
N ASP A 51 13.63 9.87 11.74
CA ASP A 51 12.70 9.81 12.89
C ASP A 51 13.28 9.68 14.30
N SER A 52 14.54 10.06 14.53
CA SER A 52 15.09 10.12 15.89
C SER A 52 14.34 11.03 16.85
N HIS A 53 13.70 12.11 16.37
CA HIS A 53 12.83 12.92 17.23
C HIS A 53 11.55 12.18 17.63
N ILE A 54 10.98 11.37 16.73
CA ILE A 54 9.79 10.56 17.05
C ILE A 54 10.19 9.43 18.00
N THR A 55 11.18 8.62 17.62
CA THR A 55 11.62 7.48 18.43
C THR A 55 12.18 7.92 19.78
N SER A 56 13.10 8.90 19.78
CA SER A 56 13.87 9.23 20.97
C SER A 56 13.22 10.31 21.83
N LEU A 57 12.57 11.35 21.27
CA LEU A 57 11.88 12.37 22.07
C LEU A 57 10.43 12.01 22.38
N LEU A 58 9.61 11.71 21.36
CA LEU A 58 8.17 11.43 21.59
C LEU A 58 7.98 10.13 22.37
N TYR A 59 8.70 9.06 22.00
CA TYR A 59 8.59 7.75 22.65
C TYR A 59 9.70 7.45 23.67
N GLY A 60 10.61 8.39 23.92
CA GLY A 60 11.65 8.25 24.96
C GLY A 60 12.62 7.09 24.69
N GLY A 61 12.85 6.72 23.43
CA GLY A 61 13.63 5.54 23.04
C GLY A 61 12.96 4.22 23.37
N GLY A 62 11.65 4.22 23.66
CA GLY A 62 10.86 3.01 23.87
C GLY A 62 10.35 2.40 22.56
N PRO A 63 9.96 1.12 22.56
CA PRO A 63 9.25 0.53 21.43
C PRO A 63 7.90 1.23 21.24
N ALA A 64 7.65 1.70 20.02
CA ALA A 64 6.40 2.33 19.62
C ALA A 64 5.68 1.47 18.60
N LEU A 65 4.34 1.52 18.58
CA LEU A 65 3.52 0.89 17.55
C LEU A 65 3.46 1.78 16.30
N THR A 66 4.61 2.05 15.71
CA THR A 66 4.77 2.87 14.49
C THR A 66 5.65 2.15 13.48
N ASN A 67 5.51 2.46 12.20
CA ASN A 67 6.48 2.03 11.20
C ASN A 67 7.75 2.91 11.22
N SER A 68 8.72 2.61 10.35
CA SER A 68 10.01 3.32 10.26
C SER A 68 9.91 4.76 9.72
N GLY A 69 8.72 5.21 9.31
CA GLY A 69 8.43 6.61 8.97
C GLY A 69 7.46 7.27 9.95
N GLY A 70 7.35 6.73 11.17
CA GLY A 70 6.61 7.36 12.27
C GLY A 70 5.09 7.26 12.17
N VAL A 71 4.56 6.52 11.19
CA VAL A 71 3.11 6.35 11.02
C VAL A 71 2.59 5.32 12.04
N PRO A 72 1.58 5.66 12.87
CA PRO A 72 0.99 4.72 13.80
C PRO A 72 0.40 3.50 13.12
N TRP A 73 0.59 2.33 13.73
CA TRP A 73 -0.11 1.12 13.34
C TRP A 73 -1.63 1.33 13.44
N THR A 74 -2.36 0.78 12.48
CA THR A 74 -3.81 0.90 12.38
C THR A 74 -4.42 -0.43 11.98
N ALA A 75 -5.66 -0.67 12.44
CA ALA A 75 -6.45 -1.83 12.05
C ALA A 75 -6.71 -1.91 10.53
N ALA A 76 -6.45 -0.85 9.77
CA ALA A 76 -6.51 -0.86 8.31
C ALA A 76 -5.50 -1.83 7.65
N TYR A 77 -4.50 -2.32 8.39
CA TYR A 77 -3.57 -3.35 7.90
C TYR A 77 -4.09 -4.79 8.07
N ILE A 78 -5.22 -4.98 8.75
CA ILE A 78 -5.86 -6.29 8.90
C ILE A 78 -6.73 -6.55 7.66
N ASP A 79 -6.38 -7.59 6.89
CA ASP A 79 -7.09 -7.98 5.68
C ASP A 79 -7.87 -9.27 5.92
N THR A 80 -9.17 -9.13 6.22
CA THR A 80 -10.10 -10.25 6.33
C THR A 80 -11.46 -9.86 5.75
N ILE A 81 -11.97 -10.71 4.85
CA ILE A 81 -13.27 -10.51 4.21
C ILE A 81 -14.24 -11.64 4.51
N GLY A 82 -13.83 -12.61 5.34
CA GLY A 82 -14.65 -13.77 5.69
C GLY A 82 -14.72 -14.85 4.62
N GLU A 83 -13.92 -14.73 3.54
CA GLU A 83 -13.73 -15.77 2.54
C GLU A 83 -12.39 -16.45 2.80
N VAL A 84 -12.45 -17.69 3.29
CA VAL A 84 -11.27 -18.39 3.83
C VAL A 84 -10.14 -18.53 2.81
N THR A 85 -10.46 -18.75 1.53
CA THR A 85 -9.39 -18.95 0.54
C THR A 85 -8.71 -17.63 0.15
N ALA A 86 -9.42 -16.51 0.14
CA ALA A 86 -8.88 -15.17 -0.04
C ALA A 86 -8.05 -14.76 1.19
N ASP A 87 -8.60 -14.92 2.40
CA ASP A 87 -7.92 -14.59 3.65
C ASP A 87 -6.61 -15.40 3.81
N LEU A 88 -6.59 -16.70 3.44
CA LEU A 88 -5.35 -17.50 3.44
C LEU A 88 -4.30 -16.98 2.43
N ARG A 89 -4.71 -16.42 1.29
CA ARG A 89 -3.78 -15.80 0.33
C ARG A 89 -3.22 -14.48 0.86
N SER A 90 -4.05 -13.69 1.53
CA SER A 90 -3.61 -12.49 2.23
C SER A 90 -2.58 -12.83 3.30
N ASN A 91 -2.78 -13.92 4.06
CA ASN A 91 -1.80 -14.42 5.03
C ASN A 91 -0.50 -14.87 4.36
N ILE A 92 -0.55 -15.69 3.30
CA ILE A 92 0.65 -16.11 2.55
C ILE A 92 1.44 -14.90 2.05
N ALA A 93 0.75 -13.88 1.52
CA ALA A 93 1.38 -12.67 1.05
C ALA A 93 1.96 -11.82 2.20
N ALA A 94 1.33 -11.82 3.38
CA ALA A 94 1.85 -11.17 4.58
C ALA A 94 3.17 -11.81 5.04
N GLU A 95 3.21 -13.14 5.14
CA GLU A 95 4.42 -13.90 5.51
C GLU A 95 5.58 -13.65 4.53
N ALA A 96 5.29 -13.69 3.22
CA ALA A 96 6.29 -13.43 2.19
C ALA A 96 6.87 -12.00 2.29
N ARG A 97 6.02 -11.00 2.61
CA ARG A 97 6.45 -9.61 2.82
C ARG A 97 7.27 -9.46 4.10
N ALA A 98 6.87 -10.10 5.20
CA ALA A 98 7.64 -10.07 6.44
C ALA A 98 9.03 -10.69 6.25
N LYS A 99 9.09 -11.88 5.64
CA LYS A 99 10.35 -12.58 5.34
C LYS A 99 11.33 -11.71 4.55
N ILE A 100 10.89 -11.05 3.46
CA ILE A 100 11.80 -10.24 2.65
C ILE A 100 12.27 -8.98 3.38
N ILE A 101 11.46 -8.44 4.30
CA ILE A 101 11.89 -7.32 5.14
C ILE A 101 12.95 -7.77 6.15
N TYR A 102 12.78 -8.92 6.80
CA TYR A 102 13.82 -9.46 7.68
C TYR A 102 15.13 -9.75 6.93
N GLU A 103 15.05 -10.32 5.72
CA GLU A 103 16.23 -10.54 4.87
C GLU A 103 16.97 -9.24 4.54
N ARG A 104 16.23 -8.15 4.27
CA ARG A 104 16.82 -6.82 4.06
C ARG A 104 17.43 -6.26 5.35
N LEU A 105 16.75 -6.36 6.48
CA LEU A 105 17.25 -5.87 7.78
C LEU A 105 18.52 -6.59 8.24
N ILE A 106 18.64 -7.89 7.99
CA ILE A 106 19.85 -8.67 8.27
C ILE A 106 21.09 -8.10 7.55
N ASN A 107 20.91 -7.55 6.35
CA ASN A 107 21.99 -6.92 5.59
C ASN A 107 22.37 -5.51 6.08
N LEU A 108 21.57 -4.91 6.98
CA LEU A 108 21.75 -3.53 7.47
C LEU A 108 22.43 -3.45 8.84
N THR A 109 22.88 -4.56 9.38
CA THR A 109 23.54 -4.62 10.69
C THR A 109 24.66 -5.64 10.66
N ASP A 110 25.62 -5.50 11.57
CA ASP A 110 26.64 -6.51 11.85
C ASP A 110 26.51 -7.14 13.25
N ASP A 111 25.51 -6.71 14.02
CA ASP A 111 25.25 -7.26 15.35
C ASP A 111 24.79 -8.73 15.24
N PRO A 112 25.54 -9.70 15.80
CA PRO A 112 25.22 -11.11 15.67
C PRO A 112 23.92 -11.49 16.39
N GLY A 113 23.57 -10.81 17.48
CA GLY A 113 22.32 -11.05 18.23
C GLY A 113 21.10 -10.55 17.47
N VAL A 114 21.21 -9.40 16.78
CA VAL A 114 20.16 -8.93 15.87
C VAL A 114 20.00 -9.90 14.70
N LYS A 115 21.11 -10.32 14.06
CA LYS A 115 21.06 -11.28 12.95
C LYS A 115 20.43 -12.61 13.36
N ASP A 116 20.78 -13.15 14.53
CA ASP A 116 20.20 -14.39 15.05
C ASP A 116 18.69 -14.26 15.29
N THR A 117 18.27 -13.17 15.96
CA THR A 117 16.86 -12.88 16.23
C THR A 117 16.05 -12.75 14.94
N LEU A 118 16.53 -11.97 13.97
CA LEU A 118 15.86 -11.79 12.69
C LEU A 118 15.87 -13.07 11.85
N SER A 119 16.92 -13.89 11.93
CA SER A 119 17.00 -15.18 11.25
C SER A 119 15.98 -16.18 11.80
N PHE A 120 15.79 -16.18 13.13
CA PHE A 120 14.73 -16.95 13.78
C PHE A 120 13.35 -16.54 13.26
N LEU A 121 13.00 -15.24 13.35
CA LEU A 121 11.70 -14.73 12.90
C LEU A 121 11.46 -15.00 11.42
N MET A 122 12.43 -14.70 10.56
CA MET A 122 12.38 -15.01 9.12
C MET A 122 12.11 -16.51 8.86
N THR A 123 12.69 -17.40 9.66
CA THR A 123 12.46 -18.86 9.55
C THR A 123 11.06 -19.25 10.01
N ARG A 124 10.49 -18.54 11.00
CA ARG A 124 9.09 -18.73 11.41
C ARG A 124 8.12 -18.32 10.31
N GLU A 125 8.39 -17.25 9.56
CA GLU A 125 7.55 -16.85 8.42
C GLU A 125 7.49 -17.94 7.34
N VAL A 126 8.61 -18.63 7.10
CA VAL A 126 8.65 -19.79 6.18
C VAL A 126 7.76 -20.93 6.69
N ALA A 127 7.72 -21.17 8.00
CA ALA A 127 6.87 -22.20 8.59
C ALA A 127 5.38 -21.80 8.59
N HIS A 128 5.06 -20.53 8.79
CA HIS A 128 3.70 -19.99 8.70
C HIS A 128 3.21 -20.07 7.25
N GLN A 129 4.02 -19.63 6.29
CA GLN A 129 3.74 -19.74 4.87
C GLN A 129 3.43 -21.20 4.47
N LEU A 130 4.27 -22.17 4.89
CA LEU A 130 4.01 -23.59 4.66
C LEU A 130 2.67 -24.05 5.25
N SER A 131 2.31 -23.57 6.44
CA SER A 131 1.06 -23.93 7.11
C SER A 131 -0.16 -23.36 6.39
N PHE A 132 -0.11 -22.10 5.96
CA PHE A 132 -1.16 -21.46 5.21
C PHE A 132 -1.33 -22.06 3.81
N GLU A 133 -0.23 -22.35 3.11
CA GLU A 133 -0.27 -23.00 1.80
C GLU A 133 -0.87 -24.41 1.90
N LYS A 134 -0.47 -25.21 2.90
CA LYS A 134 -1.09 -26.52 3.15
C LYS A 134 -2.58 -26.41 3.43
N ALA A 135 -2.99 -25.44 4.23
CA ALA A 135 -4.40 -25.20 4.51
C ALA A 135 -5.16 -24.80 3.24
N LEU A 136 -4.64 -23.85 2.48
CA LEU A 136 -5.25 -23.38 1.23
C LEU A 136 -5.40 -24.54 0.24
N TYR A 137 -4.33 -25.28 -0.03
CA TYR A 137 -4.32 -26.37 -1.00
C TYR A 137 -5.12 -27.61 -0.57
N SER A 138 -5.46 -27.73 0.72
CA SER A 138 -6.38 -28.77 1.20
C SER A 138 -7.86 -28.48 0.86
N ILE A 139 -8.19 -27.25 0.47
CA ILE A 139 -9.54 -26.83 0.09
C ILE A 139 -9.73 -27.12 -1.40
N ARG A 140 -10.76 -27.92 -1.74
CA ARG A 140 -11.13 -28.18 -3.14
C ARG A 140 -11.77 -26.96 -3.79
N ASN A 141 -11.54 -26.78 -5.09
CA ASN A 141 -12.10 -25.69 -5.90
C ASN A 141 -11.81 -24.30 -5.30
N ASN A 142 -10.62 -24.12 -4.76
CA ASN A 142 -10.16 -22.84 -4.21
C ASN A 142 -9.65 -21.86 -5.29
N PHE A 143 -9.51 -22.29 -6.56
CA PHE A 143 -9.01 -21.46 -7.67
C PHE A 143 -9.98 -21.47 -8.88
N PRO A 144 -10.50 -20.30 -9.30
CA PRO A 144 -10.62 -19.07 -8.53
C PRO A 144 -11.59 -19.25 -7.34
N PRO A 145 -11.52 -18.40 -6.30
CA PRO A 145 -12.48 -18.45 -5.20
C PRO A 145 -13.91 -18.11 -5.64
N GLY A 146 -14.89 -18.64 -4.91
CA GLY A 146 -16.32 -18.37 -5.16
C GLY A 146 -17.01 -19.41 -6.04
N LYS A 147 -18.30 -19.18 -6.30
CA LYS A 147 -19.17 -20.13 -7.03
C LYS A 147 -19.59 -19.65 -8.42
N LEU A 148 -19.58 -18.34 -8.65
CA LEU A 148 -20.03 -17.80 -9.92
C LEU A 148 -18.97 -18.06 -10.99
N PRO A 149 -19.35 -18.62 -12.15
CA PRO A 149 -18.42 -18.80 -13.24
C PRO A 149 -18.00 -17.42 -13.80
N PRO A 150 -16.78 -17.29 -14.32
CA PRO A 150 -16.38 -16.09 -15.04
C PRO A 150 -17.17 -15.98 -16.36
N VAL A 151 -17.24 -14.76 -16.90
CA VAL A 151 -17.83 -14.54 -18.22
C VAL A 151 -16.82 -14.98 -19.27
N GLU A 152 -17.15 -16.02 -20.03
CA GLU A 152 -16.25 -16.70 -20.98
C GLU A 152 -15.54 -15.72 -21.92
N GLN A 153 -16.28 -14.75 -22.48
CA GLN A 153 -15.76 -13.71 -23.39
C GLN A 153 -14.54 -12.94 -22.84
N TYR A 154 -14.38 -12.85 -21.51
CA TYR A 154 -13.34 -12.04 -20.87
C TYR A 154 -12.34 -12.88 -20.07
N THR A 155 -12.52 -14.19 -19.99
CA THR A 155 -11.80 -15.03 -19.00
C THR A 155 -10.31 -15.19 -19.33
N ASP A 156 -9.98 -15.28 -20.62
CA ASP A 156 -8.64 -15.57 -21.13
C ASP A 156 -8.08 -14.45 -22.00
N VAL A 157 -8.64 -13.23 -21.93
CA VAL A 157 -8.16 -12.10 -22.75
C VAL A 157 -7.08 -11.32 -22.01
N TYR A 158 -5.91 -11.15 -22.63
CA TYR A 158 -4.84 -10.29 -22.11
C TYR A 158 -4.78 -8.99 -22.93
N TYR A 159 -5.00 -7.85 -22.28
CA TYR A 159 -4.94 -6.53 -22.92
C TYR A 159 -3.57 -5.89 -22.75
N ASN A 160 -2.90 -5.57 -23.86
CA ASN A 160 -1.66 -4.83 -23.83
C ASN A 160 -1.91 -3.33 -23.63
N MET A 161 -2.06 -2.92 -22.37
CA MET A 161 -2.39 -1.53 -22.02
C MET A 161 -1.15 -0.66 -21.80
N SER A 162 0.05 -1.25 -21.79
CA SER A 162 1.32 -0.54 -21.68
C SER A 162 1.97 -0.41 -23.06
N GLN A 163 2.89 0.55 -23.21
CA GLN A 163 3.73 0.68 -24.40
C GLN A 163 5.17 0.33 -24.02
N GLY A 164 5.87 -0.47 -24.83
CA GLY A 164 7.27 -0.81 -24.59
C GLY A 164 7.68 -2.14 -25.24
N ASP A 165 8.59 -2.85 -24.57
CA ASP A 165 9.18 -4.11 -25.07
C ASP A 165 8.25 -5.33 -24.93
N ASP A 166 7.08 -5.17 -24.29
CA ASP A 166 5.97 -6.13 -24.18
C ASP A 166 6.40 -7.61 -24.03
N PRO A 167 7.10 -7.97 -22.93
CA PRO A 167 7.63 -9.31 -22.74
C PRO A 167 6.53 -10.36 -22.80
N ARG A 168 6.75 -11.38 -23.63
CA ARG A 168 5.83 -12.50 -23.86
C ARG A 168 6.26 -13.70 -23.00
N GLY A 169 5.33 -14.28 -22.25
CA GLY A 169 5.54 -15.44 -21.39
C GLY A 169 4.24 -16.18 -21.09
N SER A 170 4.28 -17.25 -20.30
CA SER A 170 3.09 -18.07 -20.01
C SER A 170 1.93 -17.29 -19.40
N TRP A 171 2.19 -16.12 -18.82
CA TRP A 171 1.21 -15.23 -18.19
C TRP A 171 0.49 -14.27 -19.16
N ASN A 172 0.87 -14.23 -20.45
CA ASN A 172 0.22 -13.38 -21.45
C ASN A 172 0.33 -13.89 -22.90
N SER A 173 0.96 -15.05 -23.13
CA SER A 173 1.17 -15.63 -24.45
C SER A 173 -0.11 -16.22 -25.05
N ASP A 174 -0.10 -16.35 -26.37
CA ASP A 174 -1.19 -16.91 -27.17
C ASP A 174 -1.47 -18.40 -26.88
N GLU A 175 -0.59 -19.07 -26.12
CA GLU A 175 -0.78 -20.43 -25.64
C GLU A 175 -1.86 -20.50 -24.55
N ASN A 176 -1.96 -19.46 -23.71
CA ASN A 176 -2.85 -19.43 -22.55
C ASN A 176 -3.88 -18.29 -22.61
N PHE A 177 -3.66 -17.28 -23.45
CA PHE A 177 -4.48 -16.06 -23.50
C PHE A 177 -4.74 -15.58 -24.93
N ASN A 178 -5.92 -15.03 -25.16
CA ASN A 178 -6.22 -14.22 -26.34
C ASN A 178 -5.55 -12.83 -26.18
N TYR A 179 -4.38 -12.64 -26.78
CA TYR A 179 -3.63 -11.40 -26.65
C TYR A 179 -4.16 -10.28 -27.55
N VAL A 180 -4.48 -9.14 -26.95
CA VAL A 180 -4.92 -7.94 -27.64
C VAL A 180 -3.79 -6.92 -27.61
N ALA A 181 -3.06 -6.81 -28.72
CA ALA A 181 -1.90 -5.92 -28.86
C ALA A 181 -2.27 -4.43 -28.83
N GLU A 182 -3.43 -4.08 -29.40
CA GLU A 182 -3.96 -2.72 -29.43
C GLU A 182 -5.40 -2.70 -28.90
N PRO A 183 -5.58 -2.62 -27.56
CA PRO A 183 -6.90 -2.60 -26.96
C PRO A 183 -7.70 -1.36 -27.35
N MET A 184 -8.98 -1.56 -27.70
CA MET A 184 -9.92 -0.47 -27.89
C MET A 184 -10.30 0.16 -26.54
N PRO A 185 -10.70 1.46 -26.50
CA PRO A 185 -11.07 2.15 -25.27
C PRO A 185 -12.17 1.45 -24.45
N ALA A 186 -13.05 0.69 -25.09
CA ALA A 186 -14.10 -0.09 -24.45
C ALA A 186 -14.09 -1.55 -24.93
N VAL A 187 -13.98 -2.48 -23.99
CA VAL A 187 -13.92 -3.92 -24.25
C VAL A 187 -15.27 -4.52 -24.66
N ASP A 188 -16.37 -3.80 -24.42
CA ASP A 188 -17.74 -4.18 -24.77
C ASP A 188 -18.20 -3.62 -26.14
N GLY A 189 -17.30 -2.96 -26.87
CA GLY A 189 -17.59 -2.31 -28.15
C GLY A 189 -18.27 -0.95 -28.04
N GLY A 190 -18.38 -0.38 -26.83
CA GLY A 190 -18.82 0.99 -26.60
C GLY A 190 -17.79 2.06 -27.00
N ASP A 191 -18.11 3.31 -26.69
CA ASP A 191 -17.22 4.47 -26.90
C ASP A 191 -16.30 4.76 -25.70
N GLY A 192 -16.46 4.01 -24.61
CA GLY A 192 -15.71 4.19 -23.36
C GLY A 192 -16.22 5.34 -22.49
N LEU A 193 -17.32 6.00 -22.87
CA LEU A 193 -17.91 7.07 -22.08
C LEU A 193 -18.79 6.51 -20.97
N ALA A 194 -18.69 7.09 -19.78
CA ALA A 194 -19.56 6.77 -18.65
C ALA A 194 -20.98 7.28 -18.92
N THR A 195 -21.82 6.43 -19.53
CA THR A 195 -23.22 6.74 -19.83
C THR A 195 -24.17 5.86 -19.02
N VAL A 196 -25.32 6.43 -18.63
CA VAL A 196 -26.38 5.71 -17.94
C VAL A 196 -27.74 6.08 -18.54
N LYS A 197 -28.65 5.13 -18.60
CA LYS A 197 -30.04 5.42 -18.98
C LYS A 197 -30.74 6.13 -17.82
N LEU A 198 -31.00 7.42 -18.00
CA LEU A 198 -31.80 8.18 -17.04
C LEU A 198 -33.30 8.02 -17.32
N PRO A 199 -34.14 7.98 -16.27
CA PRO A 199 -35.57 8.21 -16.41
C PRO A 199 -35.87 9.51 -17.16
N ARG A 200 -37.00 9.54 -17.88
CA ARG A 200 -37.37 10.66 -18.76
C ARG A 200 -37.35 12.02 -18.05
N GLU A 201 -37.83 12.07 -16.82
CA GLU A 201 -37.87 13.30 -16.01
C GLU A 201 -36.47 13.81 -15.66
N GLN A 202 -35.57 12.92 -15.22
CA GLN A 202 -34.19 13.26 -14.91
C GLN A 202 -33.42 13.71 -16.16
N MET A 203 -33.65 13.06 -17.30
CA MET A 203 -33.06 13.48 -18.58
C MET A 203 -33.53 14.88 -18.98
N ALA A 204 -34.81 15.23 -18.75
CA ALA A 204 -35.32 16.57 -19.04
C ALA A 204 -34.68 17.63 -18.15
N LEU A 205 -34.54 17.35 -16.85
CA LEU A 205 -33.86 18.24 -15.91
C LEU A 205 -32.37 18.40 -16.24
N LEU A 206 -31.68 17.32 -16.62
CA LEU A 206 -30.28 17.37 -17.03
C LEU A 206 -30.10 18.24 -18.29
N LYS A 207 -30.98 18.08 -19.29
CA LYS A 207 -30.96 18.92 -20.50
C LYS A 207 -31.22 20.39 -20.18
N ALA A 208 -32.19 20.68 -19.30
CA ALA A 208 -32.48 22.05 -18.87
C ALA A 208 -31.29 22.68 -18.13
N MET A 209 -30.62 21.92 -17.26
CA MET A 209 -29.39 22.37 -16.61
C MET A 209 -28.29 22.64 -17.63
N ALA A 210 -28.03 21.68 -18.54
CA ALA A 210 -26.98 21.80 -19.56
C ALA A 210 -27.18 23.01 -20.46
N GLU A 211 -28.42 23.28 -20.89
CA GLU A 211 -28.73 24.47 -21.69
C GLU A 211 -28.51 25.76 -20.88
N ARG A 212 -28.95 25.78 -19.62
CA ARG A 212 -28.78 26.95 -18.73
C ARG A 212 -27.30 27.23 -18.42
N THR A 213 -26.45 26.22 -18.35
CA THR A 213 -25.02 26.34 -18.03
C THR A 213 -24.13 26.30 -19.28
N LYS A 214 -24.71 26.38 -20.47
CA LYS A 214 -23.95 26.31 -21.72
C LYS A 214 -23.09 27.56 -21.86
N SER A 215 -21.78 27.37 -21.85
CA SER A 215 -20.83 28.44 -22.15
C SER A 215 -20.98 28.90 -23.60
N ASP A 216 -20.85 30.20 -23.83
CA ASP A 216 -20.68 30.77 -25.17
C ASP A 216 -19.17 30.78 -25.49
N PRO A 217 -18.69 29.92 -26.40
CA PRO A 217 -17.27 29.85 -26.72
C PRO A 217 -16.80 31.00 -27.63
N THR A 218 -17.70 31.90 -28.05
CA THR A 218 -17.38 33.02 -28.95
C THR A 218 -17.05 34.31 -28.22
N VAL A 219 -17.23 34.34 -26.91
CA VAL A 219 -16.96 35.51 -26.07
C VAL A 219 -15.75 35.23 -25.17
N ASP A 220 -14.93 36.26 -24.98
CA ASP A 220 -13.81 36.27 -24.06
C ASP A 220 -14.02 37.40 -23.03
N PRO A 221 -14.85 37.16 -21.98
CA PRO A 221 -15.22 38.19 -21.04
C PRO A 221 -14.09 38.43 -20.02
N LEU A 222 -13.90 39.70 -19.63
CA LEU A 222 -13.04 40.06 -18.50
C LEU A 222 -13.43 39.27 -17.25
N THR A 223 -12.46 38.57 -16.69
CA THR A 223 -12.60 37.78 -15.47
C THR A 223 -12.61 38.70 -14.25
N GLY A 224 -13.21 38.23 -13.14
CA GLY A 224 -13.16 38.96 -11.87
C GLY A 224 -11.74 39.15 -11.34
N ALA A 225 -10.79 38.29 -11.73
CA ALA A 225 -9.38 38.43 -11.41
C ALA A 225 -8.77 39.64 -12.14
N GLU A 226 -9.05 39.80 -13.44
CA GLU A 226 -8.56 40.93 -14.25
C GLU A 226 -9.13 42.27 -13.79
N LEU A 227 -10.41 42.31 -13.40
CA LEU A 227 -11.02 43.52 -12.83
C LEU A 227 -10.43 43.88 -11.46
N GLY A 228 -9.96 42.89 -10.70
CA GLY A 228 -9.37 43.09 -9.37
C GLY A 228 -7.92 43.61 -9.38
N CYS A 229 -7.22 43.54 -10.51
CA CYS A 229 -5.84 44.02 -10.63
C CYS A 229 -5.70 45.56 -10.72
N GLY A 230 -6.82 46.29 -10.84
CA GLY A 230 -6.84 47.74 -11.05
C GLY A 230 -6.35 48.15 -12.45
N GLU A 231 -6.82 49.27 -12.97
CA GLU A 231 -6.30 49.80 -14.24
C GLU A 231 -4.78 50.03 -14.12
N PRO A 232 -3.98 49.72 -15.16
CA PRO A 232 -2.59 50.12 -15.17
C PRO A 232 -2.54 51.64 -14.99
N LYS A 233 -1.79 52.12 -14.00
CA LYS A 233 -1.57 53.57 -13.83
C LYS A 233 -1.02 54.10 -15.16
N GLU A 234 -1.73 55.02 -15.80
CA GLU A 234 -1.17 55.77 -16.92
C GLU A 234 0.08 56.50 -16.43
N ASP A 235 1.24 56.13 -16.96
CA ASP A 235 2.50 56.82 -16.71
C ASP A 235 2.37 58.25 -17.23
N LYS A 236 2.41 59.22 -16.31
CA LYS A 236 2.53 60.66 -16.60
C LYS A 236 3.97 61.06 -16.85
#